data_AF-A0A7X8WSM1-F1
#
_entry.id   AF-A0A7X8WSM1-F1
#
_cell.length_a   1.000
_cell.length_b   1.000
_cell.length_c   1.000
_cell.angle_alpha   90.00
_cell.angle_beta   90.00
_cell.angle_gamma   90.00
#
_symmetry.space_group_name_H-M   'P 1'
#
loop_
_entity.id
_entity.type
_entity.pdbx_description
1 polymer ?
#
loop_
_entity_poly.entity_id
_entity_poly.type
_entity_poly.pdbx_seq_one_letter_code
_entity_poly.pdbx_strand_id
1 'polypeptide(L)'
;MYYPAKGTNWVIWADDILGPWSNPIDLKVGLIDPGHIVGEDGKRYLHLSKGQMVELADDGLSVVGESFKVYDGWQYPKEWVVECFCLESPKMKYKDGYYYMTSAQGGTAGPATSHMVVSARSKSAKGPWENSPYNPIVHTYHESENWWSKGHGTIVDDVN
;
A
#
# COMPACT_ATOMS: atom_id res chain seq x y z
N MET A 1 -2.80 -11.53 -8.60
CA MET A 1 -3.50 -10.29 -8.20
C MET A 1 -4.15 -10.49 -6.85
N TYR A 2 -3.83 -9.62 -5.91
CA TYR A 2 -4.44 -9.58 -4.57
C TYR A 2 -5.49 -8.46 -4.55
N TYR A 3 -6.64 -8.68 -3.92
CA TYR A 3 -7.71 -7.68 -3.86
C TYR A 3 -8.62 -7.87 -2.65
N PRO A 4 -9.22 -6.80 -2.09
CA PRO A 4 -10.17 -6.91 -1.00
C PRO A 4 -11.58 -7.23 -1.53
N ALA A 5 -12.27 -8.17 -0.92
CA ALA A 5 -13.68 -8.47 -1.18
C ALA A 5 -14.32 -9.20 0.01
N LYS A 6 -15.62 -8.98 0.24
CA LYS A 6 -16.38 -9.66 1.31
C LYS A 6 -15.75 -9.55 2.72
N GLY A 7 -15.08 -8.43 3.01
CA GLY A 7 -14.48 -8.16 4.31
C GLY A 7 -13.11 -8.84 4.57
N THR A 8 -12.53 -9.48 3.56
CA THR A 8 -11.23 -10.16 3.60
C THR A 8 -10.46 -9.87 2.30
N ASN A 9 -9.22 -10.34 2.20
CA ASN A 9 -8.41 -10.25 0.99
C ASN A 9 -8.37 -11.60 0.27
N TRP A 10 -8.38 -11.52 -1.06
CA TRP A 10 -8.43 -12.65 -1.97
C TRP A 10 -7.26 -12.60 -2.93
N VAL A 11 -6.93 -13.75 -3.51
CA VAL A 11 -5.93 -13.87 -4.57
C VAL A 11 -6.49 -14.64 -5.76
N ILE A 12 -6.19 -14.15 -6.95
CA ILE A 12 -6.28 -14.88 -8.21
C ILE A 12 -4.95 -14.80 -8.94
N TRP A 13 -4.64 -15.76 -9.80
CA TRP A 13 -3.41 -15.76 -10.58
C TRP A 13 -3.63 -16.35 -11.97
N ALA A 14 -2.71 -16.07 -12.89
CA ALA A 14 -2.67 -16.60 -14.24
C ALA A 14 -1.22 -16.53 -14.74
N ASP A 15 -0.84 -17.44 -15.65
CA ASP A 15 0.46 -17.37 -16.34
C ASP A 15 0.45 -16.35 -17.49
N ASP A 16 -0.73 -16.03 -18.02
CA ASP A 16 -0.97 -15.01 -19.06
C ASP A 16 -1.99 -13.98 -18.53
N ILE A 17 -1.77 -12.69 -18.81
CA ILE A 17 -2.68 -11.61 -18.40
C ILE A 17 -4.08 -11.76 -19.03
N LEU A 18 -4.17 -12.38 -20.21
CA LEU A 18 -5.42 -12.70 -20.89
C LEU A 18 -6.11 -13.95 -20.30
N GLY A 19 -5.44 -14.65 -19.38
CA GLY A 19 -5.94 -15.81 -18.67
C GLY A 19 -5.63 -17.16 -19.36
N PRO A 20 -6.27 -18.25 -18.89
CA PRO A 20 -7.32 -18.26 -17.88
C PRO A 20 -6.80 -17.88 -16.49
N TRP A 21 -7.61 -17.12 -15.75
CA TRP A 21 -7.37 -16.82 -14.34
C TRP A 21 -7.86 -17.96 -13.45
N SER A 22 -7.17 -18.19 -12.34
CA SER A 22 -7.56 -19.15 -11.32
C SER A 22 -8.93 -18.79 -10.70
N ASN A 23 -9.55 -19.77 -10.04
CA ASN A 23 -10.63 -19.46 -9.12
C ASN A 23 -10.09 -18.58 -7.96
N PRO A 24 -10.91 -17.65 -7.42
CA PRO A 24 -10.56 -16.86 -6.24
C PRO A 24 -10.26 -17.72 -5.01
N ILE A 25 -9.18 -17.40 -4.32
CA ILE A 25 -8.80 -18.01 -3.05
C ILE A 25 -8.90 -16.94 -1.95
N ASP A 26 -9.66 -17.23 -0.90
CA ASP A 26 -9.78 -16.35 0.27
C ASP A 26 -8.56 -16.53 1.20
N LEU A 27 -7.81 -15.45 1.43
CA LEU A 27 -6.65 -15.45 2.32
C LEU A 27 -7.05 -15.35 3.80
N LYS A 28 -8.33 -15.06 4.08
CA LYS A 28 -8.90 -14.92 5.43
C LYS A 28 -8.20 -13.86 6.27
N VAL A 29 -7.66 -12.84 5.62
CA VAL A 29 -7.03 -11.67 6.27
C VAL A 29 -7.87 -10.44 6.00
N GLY A 30 -8.26 -9.75 7.07
CA GLY A 30 -9.05 -8.52 7.00
C GLY A 30 -8.26 -7.33 6.47
N LEU A 31 -8.75 -6.11 6.73
CA LEU A 31 -8.22 -4.85 6.19
C LEU A 31 -8.37 -4.77 4.66
N ILE A 32 -7.86 -3.69 4.07
CA ILE A 32 -8.05 -3.37 2.65
C ILE A 32 -6.70 -3.05 1.99
N ASP A 33 -6.76 -2.87 0.67
CA ASP A 33 -5.67 -2.43 -0.19
C ASP A 33 -4.39 -3.28 -0.10
N PRO A 34 -4.46 -4.57 -0.48
CA PRO A 34 -3.33 -5.47 -0.37
C PRO A 34 -2.18 -5.08 -1.31
N GLY A 35 -1.00 -4.91 -0.74
CA GLY A 35 0.28 -4.65 -1.41
C GLY A 35 1.24 -5.82 -1.25
N HIS A 36 1.50 -6.56 -2.32
CA HIS A 36 2.42 -7.71 -2.30
C HIS A 36 3.87 -7.29 -2.59
N ILE A 37 4.83 -7.88 -1.88
CA ILE A 37 6.26 -7.79 -2.19
C ILE A 37 7.00 -9.07 -1.81
N VAL A 38 8.13 -9.35 -2.46
CA VAL A 38 9.09 -10.36 -2.01
C VAL A 38 10.18 -9.69 -1.18
N GLY A 39 10.34 -10.13 0.06
CA GLY A 39 11.32 -9.61 1.01
C GLY A 39 12.74 -10.07 0.72
N GLU A 40 13.67 -9.52 1.50
CA GLU A 40 15.11 -9.75 1.38
C GLU A 40 15.53 -11.19 1.71
N ASP A 41 14.66 -11.91 2.40
CA ASP A 41 14.77 -13.32 2.77
C ASP A 41 14.12 -14.26 1.73
N GLY A 42 13.61 -13.72 0.62
CA GLY A 42 12.91 -14.49 -0.42
C GLY A 42 11.48 -14.87 -0.05
N LYS A 43 10.99 -14.46 1.12
CA LYS A 43 9.60 -14.68 1.54
C LYS A 43 8.66 -13.64 0.96
N ARG A 44 7.38 -13.97 0.91
CA ARG A 44 6.33 -13.11 0.35
C ARG A 44 5.60 -12.42 1.49
N TYR A 45 5.34 -11.13 1.32
CA TYR A 45 4.66 -10.30 2.30
C TYR A 45 3.47 -9.60 1.67
N LEU A 46 2.35 -9.57 2.39
CA LEU A 46 1.17 -8.78 2.05
C LEU A 46 1.06 -7.63 3.05
N HIS A 47 1.31 -6.41 2.57
CA HIS A 47 1.04 -5.18 3.30
C HIS A 47 -0.42 -4.77 3.10
N LEU A 48 -1.02 -4.20 4.15
CA LEU A 48 -2.43 -3.85 4.20
C LEU A 48 -2.59 -2.43 4.77
N SER A 49 -3.81 -1.90 4.70
CA SER A 49 -4.14 -0.64 5.39
C SER A 49 -3.79 -0.67 6.89
N LYS A 50 -3.72 0.50 7.52
CA LYS A 50 -3.24 0.71 8.91
C LYS A 50 -1.77 0.30 9.13
N GLY A 51 -1.00 0.14 8.05
CA GLY A 51 0.43 -0.20 8.11
C GLY A 51 0.69 -1.60 8.66
N GLN A 52 -0.27 -2.52 8.47
CA GLN A 52 -0.11 -3.92 8.84
C GLN A 52 0.54 -4.73 7.71
N MET A 53 1.17 -5.83 8.10
CA MET A 53 1.80 -6.78 7.20
C MET A 53 1.53 -8.20 7.71
N VAL A 54 1.37 -9.14 6.79
CA VAL A 54 1.34 -10.58 7.07
C VAL A 54 2.25 -11.32 6.09
N GLU A 55 2.89 -12.40 6.54
CA GLU A 55 3.63 -13.29 5.65
C GLU A 55 2.67 -14.15 4.82
N LEU A 56 3.05 -14.44 3.58
CA LEU A 56 2.36 -15.39 2.73
C LEU A 56 3.17 -16.67 2.61
N ALA A 57 2.50 -17.80 2.39
CA ALA A 57 3.15 -19.04 2.01
C ALA A 57 3.95 -18.86 0.71
N ASP A 58 4.88 -19.78 0.43
CA ASP A 58 5.80 -19.64 -0.70
C ASP A 58 5.07 -19.58 -2.07
N ASP A 59 3.89 -20.20 -2.17
CA ASP A 59 2.99 -20.13 -3.34
C ASP A 59 2.19 -18.81 -3.43
N GLY A 60 2.15 -18.03 -2.35
CA GLY A 60 1.40 -16.78 -2.24
C GLY A 60 -0.12 -16.95 -2.11
N LEU A 61 -0.61 -18.17 -1.87
CA LEU A 61 -2.04 -18.53 -1.89
C LEU A 61 -2.66 -18.69 -0.50
N SER A 62 -1.88 -18.52 0.55
CA SER A 62 -2.33 -18.50 1.94
C SER A 62 -1.43 -17.63 2.81
N VAL A 63 -1.90 -17.25 4.00
CA VAL A 63 -1.12 -16.49 4.98
C VAL A 63 -0.39 -17.42 5.94
N VAL A 64 0.76 -16.98 6.44
CA VAL A 64 1.55 -17.66 7.48
C VAL A 64 1.58 -16.75 8.72
N GLY A 65 0.94 -17.20 9.80
CA GLY A 65 0.84 -16.45 11.04
C GLY A 65 -0.22 -15.35 11.02
N GLU A 66 -0.07 -14.39 11.93
CA GLU A 66 -0.99 -13.27 12.12
C GLU A 66 -0.42 -11.97 11.53
N SER A 67 -1.30 -11.04 11.18
CA SER A 67 -0.90 -9.71 10.74
C SER A 67 -0.42 -8.87 11.93
N PHE A 68 0.66 -8.11 11.73
CA PHE A 68 1.18 -7.20 12.73
C PHE A 68 1.57 -5.85 12.12
N LYS A 69 1.62 -4.81 12.96
CA LYS A 69 1.92 -3.45 12.51
C LYS A 69 3.41 -3.29 12.27
N VAL A 70 3.77 -2.76 11.09
CA VAL A 70 5.17 -2.47 10.71
C VAL A 70 5.40 -0.99 10.44
N TYR A 71 4.34 -0.22 10.16
CA TYR A 71 4.44 1.18 9.77
C TYR A 71 3.34 2.02 10.41
N ASP A 72 3.72 3.17 10.96
CA ASP A 72 2.78 4.11 11.60
C ASP A 72 2.22 5.17 10.66
N GLY A 73 2.72 5.26 9.42
CA GLY A 73 2.36 6.34 8.50
C GLY A 73 3.20 7.59 8.72
N TRP A 74 3.08 8.53 7.79
CA TRP A 74 3.66 9.86 7.92
C TRP A 74 2.75 10.73 8.80
N GLN A 75 3.37 11.48 9.72
CA GLN A 75 2.67 12.39 10.61
C GLN A 75 2.62 13.77 9.95
N TYR A 76 1.57 14.02 9.17
CA TYR A 76 1.32 15.33 8.54
C TYR A 76 0.95 16.40 9.59
N PRO A 77 1.03 17.71 9.24
CA PRO A 77 0.71 18.79 10.17
C PRO A 77 -0.73 18.67 10.72
N LYS A 78 -0.91 18.89 12.02
CA LYS A 78 -2.17 18.64 12.72
C LYS A 78 -3.30 19.58 12.28
N GLU A 79 -2.94 20.73 11.73
CA GLU A 79 -3.83 21.75 11.21
C GLU A 79 -4.41 21.40 9.83
N TRP A 80 -3.90 20.37 9.15
CA TRP A 80 -4.45 19.93 7.87
C TRP A 80 -5.83 19.32 8.07
N VAL A 81 -6.81 19.84 7.34
CA VAL A 81 -8.18 19.31 7.37
C VAL A 81 -8.26 18.09 6.45
N VAL A 82 -8.45 16.94 7.06
CA VAL A 82 -8.53 15.63 6.40
C VAL A 82 -9.80 14.90 6.84
N GLU A 83 -10.20 13.87 6.12
CA GLU A 83 -11.30 12.99 6.55
C GLU A 83 -10.90 12.17 7.79
N CYS A 84 -9.69 11.61 7.75
CA CYS A 84 -9.15 10.67 8.72
C CYS A 84 -7.65 10.48 8.49
N PHE A 85 -6.96 9.76 9.40
CA PHE A 85 -5.57 9.36 9.14
C PHE A 85 -5.44 8.47 7.90
N CYS A 86 -6.31 7.45 7.83
CA CYS A 86 -6.54 6.60 6.67
C CYS A 86 -5.27 6.18 5.92
N LEU A 87 -4.31 5.62 6.67
CA LEU A 87 -3.14 4.97 6.08
C LEU A 87 -3.60 3.73 5.31
N GLU A 88 -3.60 3.83 3.99
CA GLU A 88 -4.13 2.82 3.08
C GLU A 88 -3.23 2.70 1.83
N SER A 89 -3.66 1.90 0.86
CA SER A 89 -2.98 1.76 -0.42
C SER A 89 -1.46 1.49 -0.37
N PRO A 90 -0.93 0.56 0.45
CA PRO A 90 0.48 0.23 0.42
C PRO A 90 0.89 -0.32 -0.96
N LYS A 91 1.52 0.51 -1.78
CA LYS A 91 2.13 0.13 -3.06
C LYS A 91 3.61 -0.13 -2.82
N MET A 92 4.01 -1.39 -2.97
CA MET A 92 5.35 -1.85 -2.66
C MET A 92 6.23 -1.87 -3.91
N LYS A 93 7.47 -1.39 -3.79
CA LYS A 93 8.48 -1.47 -4.85
C LYS A 93 9.85 -1.68 -4.23
N TYR A 94 10.66 -2.55 -4.82
CA TYR A 94 12.09 -2.63 -4.51
C TYR A 94 12.90 -1.91 -5.59
N LYS A 95 13.82 -1.04 -5.18
CA LYS A 95 14.73 -0.31 -6.08
C LYS A 95 16.02 0.07 -5.35
N ASP A 96 17.17 -0.15 -5.99
CA ASP A 96 18.50 0.31 -5.53
C ASP A 96 18.82 -0.01 -4.07
N GLY A 97 18.52 -1.25 -3.65
CA GLY A 97 18.82 -1.70 -2.30
C GLY A 97 17.83 -1.22 -1.23
N TYR A 98 16.68 -0.68 -1.61
CA TYR A 98 15.62 -0.27 -0.69
C TYR A 98 14.26 -0.80 -1.12
N TYR A 99 13.45 -1.15 -0.12
CA TYR A 99 12.01 -1.30 -0.25
C TYR A 99 11.37 0.07 -0.06
N TYR A 100 10.45 0.42 -0.93
CA TYR A 100 9.62 1.61 -0.86
C TYR A 100 8.17 1.17 -0.64
N MET A 101 7.52 1.82 0.33
CA MET A 101 6.09 1.75 0.55
C MET A 101 5.51 3.12 0.21
N THR A 102 4.84 3.20 -0.94
CA THR A 102 4.08 4.37 -1.35
C THR A 102 2.63 4.14 -0.94
N SER A 103 2.11 4.97 -0.04
CA SER A 103 0.79 4.80 0.57
C SER A 103 -0.08 6.03 0.35
N ALA A 104 -1.38 5.85 0.57
CA ALA A 104 -2.32 6.96 0.68
C ALA A 104 -2.60 7.29 2.15
N GLN A 105 -2.86 8.57 2.43
CA GLN A 105 -3.33 9.08 3.72
C GLN A 105 -4.36 10.20 3.53
N GLY A 106 -5.06 10.56 4.61
CA GLY A 106 -5.97 11.72 4.64
C GLY A 106 -7.41 11.45 4.20
N GLY A 107 -7.67 10.28 3.61
CA GLY A 107 -8.99 9.82 3.17
C GLY A 107 -9.45 10.43 1.84
N THR A 108 -10.05 9.60 1.00
CA THR A 108 -10.41 9.94 -0.38
C THR A 108 -11.74 10.70 -0.52
N ALA A 109 -12.56 10.75 0.53
CA ALA A 109 -13.88 11.39 0.52
C ALA A 109 -13.94 12.70 1.31
N GLY A 110 -12.81 13.13 1.88
CA GLY A 110 -12.68 14.41 2.58
C GLY A 110 -12.69 15.64 1.66
N PRO A 111 -12.30 16.81 2.20
CA PRO A 111 -12.12 18.02 1.41
C PRO A 111 -11.22 17.83 0.19
N ALA A 112 -11.28 18.77 -0.75
CA ALA A 112 -10.46 18.77 -1.97
C ALA A 112 -8.95 18.56 -1.72
N THR A 113 -8.48 18.97 -0.53
CA THR A 113 -7.09 18.94 -0.07
C THR A 113 -6.81 17.83 0.96
N SER A 114 -7.69 16.82 1.12
CA SER A 114 -7.50 15.79 2.16
C SER A 114 -6.54 14.69 1.76
N HIS A 115 -6.75 14.14 0.55
CA HIS A 115 -6.08 12.92 0.11
C HIS A 115 -4.65 13.23 -0.33
N MET A 116 -3.72 12.36 0.05
CA MET A 116 -2.30 12.54 -0.25
C MET A 116 -1.61 11.21 -0.56
N VAL A 117 -0.54 11.27 -1.35
CA VAL A 117 0.43 10.18 -1.52
C VAL A 117 1.64 10.44 -0.62
N VAL A 118 1.98 9.49 0.22
CA VAL A 118 3.18 9.48 1.05
C VAL A 118 4.09 8.35 0.64
N SER A 119 5.39 8.48 0.90
CA SER A 119 6.34 7.39 0.70
C SER A 119 7.23 7.23 1.92
N ALA A 120 7.57 5.99 2.22
CA ALA A 120 8.58 5.60 3.19
C ALA A 120 9.47 4.51 2.58
N ARG A 121 10.69 4.38 3.09
CA ARG A 121 11.65 3.36 2.64
C ARG A 121 12.24 2.55 3.79
N SER A 122 12.72 1.35 3.49
CA SER A 122 13.40 0.47 4.43
C SER A 122 14.43 -0.39 3.70
N LYS A 123 15.43 -0.91 4.43
CA LYS A 123 16.33 -1.95 3.93
C LYS A 123 15.73 -3.36 3.99
N SER A 124 14.62 -3.52 4.70
CA SER A 124 13.87 -4.76 4.84
C SER A 124 12.40 -4.52 4.50
N ALA A 125 11.74 -5.51 3.89
CA ALA A 125 10.29 -5.48 3.65
C ALA A 125 9.47 -5.37 4.96
N LYS A 126 10.08 -5.63 6.11
CA LYS A 126 9.44 -5.60 7.43
C LYS A 126 9.63 -4.27 8.18
N GLY A 127 10.35 -3.33 7.58
CA GLY A 127 10.78 -2.09 8.25
C GLY A 127 12.12 -2.24 9.00
N PRO A 128 12.48 -1.29 9.88
CA PRO A 128 11.74 -0.08 10.19
C PRO A 128 11.62 0.84 8.98
N TRP A 129 10.49 1.54 8.86
CA TRP A 129 10.20 2.44 7.73
C TRP A 129 10.60 3.88 8.06
N GLU A 130 11.47 4.44 7.22
CA GLU A 130 11.87 5.85 7.23
C GLU A 130 10.98 6.64 6.27
N ASN A 131 10.22 7.61 6.79
CA ASN A 131 9.42 8.50 5.97
C ASN A 131 10.30 9.35 5.04
N SER A 132 9.83 9.57 3.81
CA SER A 132 10.43 10.56 2.93
C SER A 132 10.42 11.95 3.59
N PRO A 133 11.54 12.70 3.57
CA PRO A 133 11.56 14.09 4.03
C PRO A 133 10.75 15.02 3.12
N TYR A 134 10.30 14.53 1.96
CA TYR A 134 9.51 15.27 0.97
C TYR A 134 8.03 14.88 0.96
N ASN A 135 7.54 14.21 2.00
CA ASN A 135 6.10 13.93 2.10
C ASN A 135 5.28 15.23 2.29
N PRO A 136 4.06 15.31 1.72
CA PRO A 136 3.49 14.33 0.78
C PRO A 136 4.11 14.46 -0.62
N ILE A 137 4.27 13.34 -1.31
CA ILE A 137 4.83 13.28 -2.66
C ILE A 137 3.85 13.87 -3.68
N VAL A 138 2.55 13.58 -3.52
CA VAL A 138 1.47 14.14 -4.33
C VAL A 138 0.37 14.61 -3.40
N HIS A 139 -0.09 15.84 -3.63
CA HIS A 139 -1.13 16.48 -2.83
C HIS A 139 -1.82 17.60 -3.60
N THR A 140 -3.09 17.87 -3.26
CA THR A 140 -3.82 19.09 -3.65
C THR A 140 -3.70 20.09 -2.51
N TYR A 141 -3.13 21.27 -2.76
CA TYR A 141 -2.89 22.29 -1.74
C TYR A 141 -3.99 23.34 -1.66
N HIS A 142 -4.73 23.56 -2.75
CA HIS A 142 -5.86 24.50 -2.76
C HIS A 142 -7.10 23.91 -3.44
N GLU A 143 -8.27 24.23 -2.90
CA GLU A 143 -9.57 23.87 -3.49
C GLU A 143 -9.83 24.52 -4.85
N SER A 144 -9.06 25.55 -5.23
CA SER A 144 -9.14 26.16 -6.56
C SER A 144 -8.33 25.42 -7.63
N GLU A 145 -7.55 24.39 -7.26
CA GLU A 145 -6.84 23.56 -8.24
C GLU A 145 -7.81 22.76 -9.11
N ASN A 146 -7.39 22.44 -10.34
CA ASN A 146 -8.20 21.66 -11.28
C ASN A 146 -8.39 20.19 -10.86
N TRP A 147 -7.54 19.67 -9.98
CA TRP A 147 -7.51 18.26 -9.58
C TRP A 147 -7.53 18.13 -8.06
N TRP A 148 -8.61 17.55 -7.54
CA TRP A 148 -8.83 17.34 -6.11
C TRP A 148 -8.57 15.91 -5.70
N SER A 149 -8.39 15.71 -4.39
CA SER A 149 -8.27 14.39 -3.78
C SER A 149 -7.20 13.51 -4.45
N LYS A 150 -6.09 14.12 -4.88
CA LYS A 150 -4.95 13.45 -5.50
C LYS A 150 -4.30 12.49 -4.50
N GLY A 151 -4.52 11.19 -4.68
CA GLY A 151 -4.00 10.14 -3.80
C GLY A 151 -4.01 8.76 -4.45
N HIS A 152 -3.83 7.71 -3.65
CA HIS A 152 -3.81 6.30 -4.09
C HIS A 152 -2.84 6.01 -5.27
N GLY A 153 -1.72 6.74 -5.35
CA GLY A 153 -0.76 6.64 -6.45
C GLY A 153 0.09 5.37 -6.41
N THR A 154 0.47 4.87 -7.59
CA THR A 154 1.41 3.73 -7.75
C THR A 154 2.60 4.18 -8.59
N ILE A 155 3.81 3.87 -8.14
CA ILE A 155 5.03 4.14 -8.90
C ILE A 155 5.21 3.07 -9.97
N VAL A 156 5.45 3.50 -11.20
CA VAL A 156 5.84 2.65 -12.32
C VAL A 156 7.21 3.13 -12.81
N ASP A 157 8.10 2.18 -13.04
CA ASP A 157 9.39 2.41 -13.67
C ASP A 157 9.19 2.08 -15.15
N ASP A 158 9.34 3.07 -16.03
CA ASP A 158 9.16 2.87 -17.47
C ASP A 158 10.46 2.37 -18.12
N VAL A 159 10.49 2.28 -19.45
CA VAL A 159 11.63 1.73 -20.19
C VAL A 159 12.74 2.75 -20.47
N ASN A 160 12.64 3.99 -19.97
CA ASN A 160 13.53 5.10 -20.28
C ASN A 160 14.48 5.48 -19.14
#